data_AF-A0A0B5HTQ6-F1
#
_entry.id   AF-A0A0B5HTQ6-F1
#
_cell.length_a   1.000
_cell.length_b   1.000
_cell.length_c   1.000
_cell.angle_alpha   90.00
_cell.angle_beta   90.00
_cell.angle_gamma   90.00
#
_symmetry.space_group_name_H-M   'P 1'
#
loop_
_entity.id
_entity.type
_entity.pdbx_description
1 polymer ?
#
loop_
_entity_poly.entity_id
_entity_poly.type
_entity_poly.pdbx_seq_one_letter_code
_entity_poly.pdbx_strand_id
1 'polypeptide(L)'
;MKKRGQVAVEYIMIVAISLFIILPGIYFFRNFAFESNDRVLQSRVADISGQLLSLGKEMYYYGPPSKSVKILEMPDQVNRMYVLTSADNTEYYLVFEILTTSGPESVLFEADYPIEPLETAAACDVACQGICDCFPERYYSRGPKNFAVEASSSCDTADLCVLIGEVSPELG
;
A
#
# COMPACT_ATOMS: atom_id res chain seq x y z
N MET A 1 -1.16 -64.85 20.88
CA MET A 1 -1.33 -63.82 19.81
C MET A 1 -2.04 -62.52 20.26
N LYS A 2 -2.70 -62.44 21.44
CA LYS A 2 -3.46 -61.24 21.87
C LYS A 2 -2.64 -59.95 22.12
N LYS A 3 -1.36 -60.04 22.49
CA LYS A 3 -0.55 -58.86 22.86
C LYS A 3 -0.20 -57.93 21.68
N ARG A 4 -0.08 -58.46 20.45
CA ARG A 4 0.28 -57.64 19.28
C ARG A 4 -0.87 -56.74 18.81
N GLY A 5 -2.11 -57.20 18.93
CA GLY A 5 -3.29 -56.40 18.60
C GLY A 5 -3.51 -55.23 19.54
N GLN A 6 -3.29 -55.43 20.84
CA GLN A 6 -3.42 -54.35 21.84
C GLN A 6 -2.41 -53.22 21.62
N VAL A 7 -1.15 -53.57 21.32
CA VAL A 7 -0.10 -52.58 21.04
C VAL A 7 -0.41 -51.78 19.77
N ALA A 8 -0.93 -52.42 18.72
CA ALA A 8 -1.32 -51.72 17.49
C ALA A 8 -2.45 -50.71 17.74
N VAL A 9 -3.45 -51.07 18.56
CA VAL A 9 -4.57 -50.17 18.91
C VAL A 9 -4.09 -48.96 19.71
N GLU A 10 -3.19 -49.16 20.67
CA GLU A 10 -2.62 -48.06 21.46
C GLU A 10 -1.84 -47.07 20.59
N TYR A 11 -1.05 -47.59 19.64
CA TYR A 11 -0.33 -46.75 18.68
C TYR A 11 -1.28 -45.93 17.81
N ILE A 12 -2.35 -46.55 17.30
CA ILE A 12 -3.37 -45.85 16.50
C ILE A 12 -4.04 -44.74 17.31
N MET A 13 -4.34 -44.98 18.59
CA MET A 13 -4.94 -43.98 19.48
C MET A 13 -4.01 -42.78 19.70
N ILE A 14 -2.73 -43.02 19.95
CA ILE A 14 -1.72 -41.97 20.13
C ILE A 14 -1.61 -41.12 18.86
N VAL A 15 -1.56 -41.76 17.69
CA VAL A 15 -1.50 -41.07 16.40
C VAL A 15 -2.76 -40.25 16.15
N ALA A 16 -3.95 -40.80 16.43
CA ALA A 16 -5.21 -40.09 16.27
C ALA A 16 -5.31 -38.83 17.15
N ILE A 17 -4.92 -38.93 18.42
CA ILE A 17 -4.89 -37.78 19.34
C ILE A 17 -3.86 -36.74 18.87
N SER A 18 -2.70 -37.20 18.39
CA SER A 18 -1.66 -36.30 17.86
C SER A 18 -2.16 -35.53 16.64
N LEU A 19 -2.81 -36.20 15.69
CA LEU A 19 -3.43 -35.56 14.53
C LEU A 19 -4.55 -34.60 14.91
N PHE A 20 -5.36 -34.96 15.91
CA PHE A 20 -6.44 -34.10 16.43
C PHE A 20 -5.91 -32.77 16.97
N ILE A 21 -4.70 -32.75 17.53
CA ILE A 21 -4.05 -31.52 18.02
C ILE A 21 -3.35 -30.77 16.88
N ILE A 22 -2.68 -31.49 15.98
CA ILE A 22 -1.87 -30.87 14.90
C ILE A 22 -2.76 -30.15 13.88
N LEU A 23 -3.89 -30.73 13.47
CA LEU A 23 -4.77 -30.15 12.44
C LEU A 23 -5.28 -28.74 12.79
N PRO A 24 -5.89 -28.49 13.98
CA PRO A 24 -6.29 -27.13 14.35
C PRO A 24 -5.07 -26.22 14.53
N GLY A 25 -3.94 -26.75 15.03
CA GLY A 25 -2.70 -25.98 15.15
C GLY A 25 -2.21 -25.43 13.80
N ILE A 26 -2.21 -26.26 12.76
CA ILE A 26 -1.86 -25.83 11.39
C ILE A 26 -2.85 -24.77 10.88
N TYR A 27 -4.15 -24.96 11.14
CA TYR A 27 -5.18 -24.01 10.73
C TYR A 27 -4.97 -22.63 11.37
N PHE A 28 -4.78 -22.56 12.68
CA PHE A 28 -4.51 -21.30 13.38
C PHE A 28 -3.21 -20.65 12.93
N PHE A 29 -2.15 -21.45 12.79
CA PHE A 29 -0.85 -20.95 12.34
C PHE A 29 -0.95 -20.31 10.95
N ARG A 30 -1.69 -20.95 10.03
CA ARG A 30 -1.88 -20.42 8.68
C ARG A 30 -2.61 -19.07 8.69
N ASN A 31 -3.69 -18.95 9.44
CA ASN A 31 -4.43 -17.69 9.54
C ASN A 31 -3.55 -16.57 10.15
N PHE A 32 -2.81 -16.89 11.21
CA PHE A 32 -1.88 -15.95 11.83
C PHE A 32 -0.78 -15.50 10.86
N ALA A 33 -0.21 -16.43 10.08
CA ALA A 33 0.82 -16.11 9.10
C ALA A 33 0.31 -15.15 8.01
N PHE A 34 -0.94 -15.33 7.57
CA PHE A 34 -1.57 -14.45 6.59
C PHE A 34 -1.85 -13.06 7.13
N GLU A 35 -2.46 -12.97 8.32
CA GLU A 35 -2.72 -11.68 8.97
C GLU A 35 -1.42 -10.92 9.26
N SER A 36 -0.37 -11.64 9.67
CA SER A 36 0.95 -11.03 9.87
C SER A 36 1.54 -10.47 8.59
N ASN A 37 1.33 -11.12 7.43
CA ASN A 37 1.83 -10.62 6.16
C ASN A 37 1.06 -9.35 5.72
N ASP A 38 -0.26 -9.35 5.89
CA ASP A 38 -1.10 -8.19 5.57
C ASP A 38 -0.70 -6.96 6.43
N ARG A 39 -0.41 -7.16 7.73
CA ARG A 39 0.10 -6.08 8.59
C ARG A 39 1.46 -5.54 8.15
N VAL A 40 2.36 -6.41 7.70
CA VAL A 40 3.68 -5.99 7.18
C VAL A 40 3.50 -5.16 5.90
N LEU A 41 2.59 -5.57 5.02
CA LEU A 41 2.25 -4.82 3.81
C LEU A 41 1.70 -3.42 4.16
N GLN A 42 0.71 -3.35 5.06
CA GLN A 42 0.14 -2.07 5.50
C GLN A 42 1.21 -1.15 6.12
N SER A 43 2.11 -1.69 6.93
CA SER A 43 3.21 -0.92 7.53
C SER A 43 4.16 -0.36 6.46
N ARG A 44 4.51 -1.16 5.43
CA ARG A 44 5.39 -0.70 4.34
C ARG A 44 4.73 0.42 3.54
N VAL A 45 3.44 0.26 3.22
CA VAL A 45 2.68 1.30 2.52
C VAL A 45 2.60 2.56 3.38
N ALA A 46 2.36 2.44 4.69
CA ALA A 46 2.36 3.59 5.60
C ALA A 46 3.73 4.30 5.65
N ASP A 47 4.83 3.56 5.68
CA ASP A 47 6.18 4.14 5.66
C ASP A 47 6.48 4.86 4.33
N ILE A 48 6.02 4.32 3.21
CA ILE A 48 6.15 4.94 1.87
C ILE A 48 5.33 6.23 1.80
N SER A 49 4.06 6.17 2.18
CA SER A 49 3.16 7.33 2.23
C SER A 49 3.70 8.41 3.16
N GLY A 50 4.15 8.04 4.35
CA GLY A 50 4.72 8.98 5.32
C GLY A 50 5.96 9.70 4.77
N GLN A 51 6.83 9.00 4.05
CA GLN A 51 7.97 9.62 3.38
C GLN A 51 7.57 10.57 2.26
N LEU A 52 6.63 10.15 1.39
CA LEU A 52 6.13 10.99 0.29
C LEU A 52 5.44 12.25 0.83
N LEU A 53 4.57 12.10 1.82
CA LEU A 53 3.83 13.20 2.41
C LEU A 53 4.73 14.13 3.24
N SER A 54 5.69 13.58 3.98
CA SER A 54 6.67 14.42 4.70
C SER A 54 7.53 15.23 3.73
N LEU A 55 7.97 14.61 2.63
CA LEU A 55 8.78 15.29 1.61
C LEU A 55 7.96 16.33 0.86
N GLY A 56 6.71 16.01 0.53
CA GLY A 56 5.79 16.96 -0.11
C GLY A 56 5.52 18.16 0.76
N LYS A 57 5.29 17.95 2.06
CA LYS A 57 5.12 19.05 3.02
C LYS A 57 6.33 19.98 3.04
N GLU A 58 7.53 19.42 3.04
CA GLU A 58 8.78 20.19 2.96
C GLU A 58 8.86 21.01 1.67
N MET A 59 8.61 20.38 0.51
CA MET A 59 8.63 21.07 -0.79
C MET A 59 7.57 22.18 -0.87
N TYR A 60 6.36 21.91 -0.37
CA TYR A 60 5.26 22.88 -0.33
C TYR A 60 5.66 24.16 0.42
N TYR A 61 6.28 24.02 1.59
CA TYR A 61 6.72 25.17 2.39
C TYR A 61 7.95 25.88 1.82
N TYR A 62 8.83 25.17 1.11
CA TYR A 62 9.92 25.82 0.36
C TYR A 62 9.40 26.60 -0.86
N GLY A 63 8.28 26.17 -1.42
CA GLY A 63 7.64 26.79 -2.56
C GLY A 63 8.34 26.49 -3.89
N PRO A 64 7.74 26.87 -5.03
CA PRO A 64 8.30 26.60 -6.35
C PRO A 64 9.62 27.38 -6.56
N PRO A 65 10.63 26.80 -7.23
CA PRO A 65 10.64 25.52 -7.96
C PRO A 65 11.30 24.37 -7.16
N SER A 66 10.97 24.21 -5.89
CA SER A 66 11.60 23.17 -5.04
C SER A 66 11.22 21.77 -5.51
N LYS A 67 12.23 20.89 -5.60
CA LYS A 67 12.09 19.51 -6.05
C LYS A 67 13.01 18.60 -5.26
N SER A 68 12.52 17.41 -4.93
CA SER A 68 13.32 16.35 -4.34
C SER A 68 12.98 15.00 -4.96
N VAL A 69 13.96 14.10 -5.02
CA VAL A 69 13.79 12.76 -5.56
C VAL A 69 14.14 11.74 -4.48
N LYS A 70 13.23 10.78 -4.27
CA LYS A 70 13.41 9.71 -3.28
C LYS A 70 13.19 8.35 -3.93
N ILE A 71 14.12 7.43 -3.68
CA ILE A 71 13.98 6.02 -4.05
C ILE A 71 13.10 5.35 -2.99
N LEU A 72 11.98 4.76 -3.41
CA LEU A 72 11.06 4.01 -2.57
C LEU A 72 10.85 2.62 -3.17
N GLU A 73 10.75 1.60 -2.31
CA GLU A 73 10.54 0.22 -2.74
C GLU A 73 9.05 -0.14 -2.67
N MET A 74 8.38 -0.14 -3.82
CA MET A 74 6.95 -0.43 -3.90
C MET A 74 6.69 -1.94 -3.73
N PRO A 75 5.77 -2.32 -2.81
CA PRO A 75 5.38 -3.72 -2.65
C PRO A 75 4.60 -4.21 -3.87
N ASP A 76 4.63 -5.52 -4.10
CA ASP A 76 3.98 -6.17 -5.23
C ASP A 76 2.46 -6.28 -5.11
N GLN A 77 1.95 -6.05 -3.90
CA GLN A 77 0.53 -6.17 -3.56
C GLN A 77 -0.22 -4.84 -3.70
N VAL A 78 0.40 -3.77 -4.20
CA VAL A 78 -0.29 -2.51 -4.50
C VAL A 78 -0.99 -2.64 -5.85
N ASN A 79 -2.31 -2.65 -5.83
CA ASN A 79 -3.15 -2.74 -7.03
C ASN A 79 -3.28 -1.38 -7.71
N ARG A 80 -3.50 -0.31 -6.93
CA ARG A 80 -3.70 1.06 -7.45
C ARG A 80 -3.21 2.10 -6.46
N MET A 81 -2.89 3.27 -6.98
CA MET A 81 -2.59 4.49 -6.22
C MET A 81 -3.34 5.64 -6.86
N TYR A 82 -3.96 6.51 -6.06
CA TYR A 82 -4.67 7.70 -6.53
C TYR A 82 -4.75 8.76 -5.44
N VAL A 83 -5.00 10.00 -5.84
CA VAL A 83 -5.31 11.11 -4.94
C VAL A 83 -6.83 11.30 -4.89
N LEU A 84 -7.35 11.41 -3.68
CA LEU A 84 -8.71 11.85 -3.42
C LEU A 84 -8.70 13.29 -2.95
N THR A 85 -9.48 14.12 -3.61
CA THR A 85 -9.74 15.49 -3.17
C THR A 85 -11.24 15.63 -2.87
N SER A 86 -11.54 16.21 -1.70
CA SER A 86 -12.91 16.55 -1.34
C SER A 86 -13.49 17.56 -2.33
N ALA A 87 -14.82 17.57 -2.53
CA ALA A 87 -15.47 18.47 -3.49
C ALA A 87 -15.22 19.97 -3.21
N ASP A 88 -14.88 20.31 -1.96
CA ASP A 88 -14.57 21.67 -1.53
C ASP A 88 -13.07 22.02 -1.63
N ASN A 89 -12.22 21.12 -2.14
CA ASN A 89 -10.75 21.25 -2.21
C ASN A 89 -10.07 21.57 -0.85
N THR A 90 -10.65 21.10 0.26
CA THR A 90 -10.10 21.33 1.60
C THR A 90 -9.33 20.15 2.17
N GLU A 91 -9.66 18.94 1.72
CA GLU A 91 -9.08 17.69 2.23
C GLU A 91 -8.49 16.91 1.07
N TYR A 92 -7.26 16.45 1.28
CA TYR A 92 -6.48 15.72 0.29
C TYR A 92 -6.01 14.41 0.90
N TYR A 93 -6.24 13.29 0.22
CA TYR A 93 -5.82 11.98 0.66
C TYR A 93 -5.02 11.28 -0.43
N LEU A 94 -3.87 10.74 -0.05
CA LEU A 94 -3.15 9.77 -0.87
C LEU A 94 -3.69 8.38 -0.54
N VAL A 95 -4.20 7.68 -1.54
CA VAL A 95 -4.84 6.38 -1.35
C VAL A 95 -4.09 5.29 -2.07
N PHE A 96 -3.86 4.20 -1.34
CA PHE A 96 -3.30 2.96 -1.86
C PHE A 96 -4.36 1.87 -1.76
N GLU A 97 -4.67 1.24 -2.89
CA GLU A 97 -5.44 0.01 -2.90
C GLU A 97 -4.48 -1.17 -2.89
N ILE A 98 -4.52 -1.94 -1.82
CA ILE A 98 -3.67 -3.12 -1.61
C ILE A 98 -4.50 -4.40 -1.69
N LEU A 99 -3.89 -5.47 -2.21
CA LEU A 99 -4.49 -6.79 -2.23
C LEU A 99 -4.04 -7.59 -1.00
N THR A 100 -4.93 -7.67 -0.01
CA THR A 100 -4.72 -8.47 1.21
C THR A 100 -5.21 -9.90 1.01
N THR A 101 -4.92 -10.78 1.98
CA THR A 101 -5.47 -12.14 1.97
C THR A 101 -7.00 -12.20 2.09
N SER A 102 -7.63 -11.12 2.58
CA SER A 102 -9.09 -11.00 2.71
C SER A 102 -9.76 -10.33 1.51
N GLY A 103 -8.98 -9.75 0.59
CA GLY A 103 -9.48 -9.02 -0.58
C GLY A 103 -8.80 -7.66 -0.76
N PRO A 104 -9.27 -6.86 -1.74
CA PRO A 104 -8.78 -5.50 -1.92
C PRO A 104 -9.18 -4.63 -0.72
N GLU A 105 -8.23 -3.86 -0.21
CA GLU A 105 -8.39 -2.90 0.88
C GLU A 105 -7.83 -1.55 0.44
N SER A 106 -8.52 -0.46 0.77
CA SER A 106 -8.05 0.90 0.51
C SER A 106 -7.50 1.51 1.79
N VAL A 107 -6.24 1.93 1.76
CA VAL A 107 -5.57 2.63 2.86
C VAL A 107 -5.42 4.10 2.47
N LEU A 108 -5.93 4.99 3.32
CA LEU A 108 -5.96 6.43 3.07
C LEU A 108 -4.98 7.15 3.99
N PHE A 109 -4.24 8.10 3.43
CA PHE A 109 -3.30 8.94 4.14
C PHE A 109 -3.61 10.41 3.89
N GLU A 110 -4.00 11.13 4.94
CA GLU A 110 -4.34 12.56 4.88
C GLU A 110 -3.10 13.43 4.66
N ALA A 111 -3.24 14.44 3.80
CA ALA A 111 -2.24 15.46 3.54
C ALA A 111 -2.77 16.84 3.96
N ASP A 112 -1.99 17.57 4.75
CA ASP A 112 -2.33 18.93 5.21
C ASP A 112 -2.16 20.02 4.11
N TYR A 113 -1.89 19.62 2.87
CA TYR A 113 -1.55 20.51 1.76
C TYR A 113 -2.02 19.90 0.43
N PRO A 114 -2.27 20.73 -0.60
CA PRO A 114 -2.71 20.23 -1.90
C PRO A 114 -1.68 19.32 -2.56
N ILE A 115 -2.12 18.11 -2.92
CA ILE A 115 -1.31 17.12 -3.65
C ILE A 115 -2.01 16.74 -4.95
N GLU A 116 -1.22 16.57 -6.00
CA GLU A 116 -1.70 16.11 -7.31
C GLU A 116 -0.65 15.16 -7.91
N PRO A 117 -1.04 14.18 -8.75
CA PRO A 117 -0.07 13.37 -9.46
C PRO A 117 0.62 14.19 -10.58
N LEU A 118 1.92 13.95 -10.78
CA LEU A 118 2.71 14.59 -11.85
C LEU A 118 2.20 14.23 -13.24
N GLU A 119 1.68 13.01 -13.39
CA GLU A 119 1.00 12.54 -14.59
C GLU A 119 -0.27 11.84 -14.15
N THR A 120 -1.40 12.24 -14.71
CA THR A 120 -2.70 11.61 -14.48
C THR A 120 -2.91 10.47 -15.49
N ALA A 121 -3.39 9.32 -15.00
CA ALA A 121 -3.80 8.23 -15.87
C ALA A 121 -5.09 8.61 -16.63
N ALA A 122 -5.17 8.24 -17.92
CA ALA A 122 -6.30 8.60 -18.79
C ALA A 122 -7.66 8.00 -18.37
N ALA A 123 -7.66 6.97 -17.51
CA ALA A 123 -8.87 6.37 -16.97
C ALA A 123 -8.66 6.03 -15.49
N CYS A 124 -9.41 6.70 -14.62
CA CYS A 124 -9.54 6.35 -13.22
C CYS A 124 -10.82 5.51 -13.06
N ASP A 125 -10.73 4.18 -13.22
CA ASP A 125 -11.87 3.27 -13.03
C ASP A 125 -12.09 3.01 -11.52
N VAL A 126 -12.29 4.10 -10.79
CA VAL A 126 -12.53 4.11 -9.34
C VAL A 126 -13.81 4.90 -9.11
N ALA A 127 -14.78 4.29 -8.45
CA ALA A 127 -16.00 4.98 -8.04
C ALA A 127 -15.71 5.88 -6.83
N CYS A 128 -15.35 7.14 -7.10
CA CYS A 128 -15.04 8.12 -6.07
C CYS A 128 -16.22 9.06 -5.80
N GLN A 129 -16.41 9.48 -4.55
CA GLN A 129 -17.41 10.50 -4.19
C GLN A 129 -16.92 11.94 -4.40
N GLY A 130 -15.70 12.14 -4.91
CA GLY A 130 -15.05 13.43 -5.14
C GLY A 130 -14.16 13.42 -6.39
N ILE A 131 -13.17 14.32 -6.44
CA ILE A 131 -12.18 14.37 -7.53
C ILE A 131 -11.14 13.26 -7.29
N CYS A 132 -10.85 12.51 -8.35
CA CYS A 132 -10.01 11.33 -8.31
C CYS A 132 -8.93 11.40 -9.38
N ASP A 133 -7.69 11.61 -8.95
CA ASP A 133 -6.54 11.67 -9.84
C ASP A 133 -5.70 10.40 -9.68
N CYS A 134 -5.87 9.49 -10.63
CA CYS A 134 -5.18 8.21 -10.63
C CYS A 134 -3.73 8.34 -11.11
N PHE A 135 -2.81 7.66 -10.42
CA PHE A 135 -1.44 7.53 -10.90
C PHE A 135 -1.34 6.44 -11.98
N PRO A 136 -0.42 6.57 -12.95
CA PRO A 136 -0.13 5.51 -13.93
C PRO A 136 0.41 4.24 -13.25
N GLU A 137 0.13 3.07 -13.82
CA GLU A 137 0.54 1.76 -13.28
C GLU A 137 2.03 1.66 -12.94
N ARG A 138 2.87 2.30 -13.75
CA ARG A 138 4.31 2.32 -13.54
C ARG A 138 4.70 2.85 -12.15
N TYR A 139 3.94 3.80 -11.57
CA TYR A 139 4.28 4.43 -10.29
C TYR A 139 4.07 3.51 -9.09
N TYR A 140 3.07 2.63 -9.14
CA TYR A 140 2.77 1.70 -8.03
C TYR A 140 3.17 0.25 -8.33
N SER A 141 3.66 -0.03 -9.53
CA SER A 141 4.21 -1.34 -9.86
C SER A 141 5.38 -1.73 -8.94
N ARG A 142 5.52 -3.03 -8.70
CA ARG A 142 6.54 -3.62 -7.83
C ARG A 142 7.95 -3.09 -8.13
N GLY A 143 8.71 -2.84 -7.06
CA GLY A 143 10.16 -2.65 -7.11
C GLY A 143 10.60 -1.23 -6.77
N PRO A 144 11.89 -0.91 -6.97
CA PRO A 144 12.41 0.42 -6.68
C PRO A 144 11.84 1.45 -7.66
N LYS A 145 11.36 2.57 -7.11
CA LYS A 145 10.75 3.69 -7.81
C LYS A 145 11.39 5.00 -7.39
N ASN A 146 11.75 5.82 -8.36
CA ASN A 146 12.30 7.16 -8.12
C ASN A 146 11.15 8.16 -8.10
N PHE A 147 10.63 8.49 -6.93
CA PHE A 147 9.59 9.49 -6.81
C PHE A 147 10.18 10.89 -6.79
N ALA A 148 9.84 11.70 -7.79
CA ALA A 148 9.95 13.14 -7.72
C ALA A 148 8.76 13.72 -6.96
N VAL A 149 9.07 14.62 -6.04
CA VAL A 149 8.12 15.42 -5.30
C VAL A 149 8.51 16.87 -5.50
N GLU A 150 7.65 17.66 -6.13
CA GLU A 150 7.96 19.03 -6.53
C GLU A 150 6.83 20.00 -6.19
N ALA A 151 7.19 21.18 -5.72
CA ALA A 151 6.24 22.27 -5.50
C ALA A 151 5.98 23.00 -6.83
N SER A 152 4.71 23.12 -7.18
CA SER A 152 4.28 23.74 -8.42
C SER A 152 3.20 24.78 -8.17
N SER A 153 3.19 25.83 -9.00
CA SER A 153 2.10 26.81 -9.09
C SER A 153 1.15 26.52 -10.25
N SER A 154 1.33 25.40 -10.96
CA SER A 154 0.50 24.97 -12.08
C SER A 154 -0.33 23.76 -11.66
N CYS A 155 -1.29 23.98 -10.77
CA CYS A 155 -2.13 22.93 -10.21
C CYS A 155 -3.59 23.20 -10.59
N ASP A 156 -4.37 22.13 -10.70
CA ASP A 156 -5.78 22.25 -11.11
C ASP A 156 -6.66 22.70 -9.94
N THR A 157 -6.28 22.34 -8.71
CA THR A 157 -7.12 22.55 -7.51
C THR A 157 -6.73 23.74 -6.64
N ALA A 158 -5.50 24.26 -6.75
CA ALA A 158 -4.98 25.33 -5.89
C ALA A 158 -3.90 26.19 -6.58
N ASP A 159 -3.64 27.40 -6.05
CA ASP A 159 -2.56 28.28 -6.54
C ASP A 159 -1.15 27.70 -6.29
N LEU A 160 -1.03 26.80 -5.31
CA LEU A 160 0.19 26.09 -4.95
C LEU A 160 -0.16 24.65 -4.56
N CYS A 161 0.53 23.67 -5.14
CA CYS A 161 0.40 22.27 -4.77
C CYS A 161 1.75 21.54 -4.86
N VAL A 162 1.72 20.27 -4.49
CA VAL A 162 2.83 19.35 -4.65
C VAL A 162 2.48 18.29 -5.68
N LEU A 163 3.29 18.21 -6.72
CA LEU A 163 3.20 17.15 -7.73
C LEU A 163 4.04 15.95 -7.29
N ILE A 164 3.43 14.77 -7.31
CA ILE A 164 4.09 13.51 -6.96
C ILE A 164 4.13 12.62 -8.20
N GLY A 165 5.29 12.07 -8.55
CA GLY A 165 5.34 11.07 -9.61
C GLY A 165 6.69 10.37 -9.79
N GLU A 166 6.69 9.24 -10.50
CA GLU A 166 7.93 8.55 -10.83
C GLU A 166 8.69 9.29 -11.94
N VAL A 167 9.98 9.54 -11.72
CA VAL A 167 10.90 10.01 -12.74
C VAL A 167 11.83 8.88 -13.17
N SER A 168 12.09 8.79 -14.48
CA SER A 168 13.09 7.86 -14.99
C SER A 168 14.46 8.16 -14.38
N PRO A 169 15.28 7.14 -14.03
CA PRO A 169 16.63 7.33 -13.49
C PRO A 169 17.59 8.13 -14.40
N GLU A 170 17.22 8.46 -15.63
CA GLU A 170 18.05 9.25 -16.55
C GLU A 170 18.01 10.78 -16.31
N LEU A 171 17.23 11.27 -15.34
CA LEU A 171 17.07 12.70 -15.05
C LEU A 171 17.58 13.13 -13.65
N GLY A 172 18.43 12.33 -13.02
CA GLY A 172 19.12 12.64 -11.76
C GLY A 172 20.53 13.18 -11.98
#